data_AF-A0A7M3SW96-F1
#
_entry.id   AF-A0A7M3SW96-F1
#
_cell.length_a   1.000
_cell.length_b   1.000
_cell.length_c   1.000
_cell.angle_alpha   90.00
_cell.angle_beta   90.00
_cell.angle_gamma   90.00
#
_symmetry.space_group_name_H-M   'P 1'
#
loop_
_entity.id
_entity.type
_entity.pdbx_description
1 polymer ?
#
loop_
_entity_poly.entity_id
_entity_poly.type
_entity_poly.pdbx_seq_one_letter_code
_entity_poly.pdbx_strand_id
1 'polypeptide(L)'
;MVCGRDGGPRPDRRGCHARQSQALDAGQPRRQCVRGAIAGIGDLRRRKRPVVTSGEVDRADVVDGRLRVARCRGQESFGIPGDDQDPAEIEETTWVTAEDDDVLSASARGVVATLADKGTIRRNRPRPHAVLFDLDDTLVHTRVVKWKHHQEVARRFYGIDLTEAELAEAWGMPFDSMIARLYRNSAPIDTMRADNQSIASDFHKTEIHGAVRAVTGLLDRGYEVGVVTSTNTDFANADLERLGFPVSRFLGVQGADRSAFHKPDGRVFDEFLAQLASRGIGPAETVYVGDSLADRAAALAAGLDYIGIESDLPRDAAPEGHRPPVLGTVAEVPAALGEH
;
A
#
# COMPACT_ATOMS: atom_id res chain seq x y z
N MET A 1 -82.53 -2.48 22.57
CA MET A 1 -82.44 -2.79 24.01
C MET A 1 -81.02 -2.67 24.54
N VAL A 2 -80.15 -1.68 24.28
CA VAL A 2 -79.92 -0.57 23.31
C VAL A 2 -78.43 -0.19 23.52
N CYS A 3 -77.60 0.27 22.59
CA CYS A 3 -77.71 0.57 21.15
C CYS A 3 -77.03 -0.55 20.31
N GLY A 4 -77.25 -0.73 19.01
CA GLY A 4 -78.14 -0.08 18.04
C GLY A 4 -77.70 -0.51 16.63
N ARG A 5 -78.37 -1.49 16.01
CA ARG A 5 -79.38 -1.34 14.93
C ARG A 5 -78.81 -0.92 13.56
N ASP A 6 -79.11 -1.58 12.42
CA ASP A 6 -79.91 -2.79 12.15
C ASP A 6 -79.55 -3.40 10.75
N GLY A 7 -79.71 -4.73 10.60
CA GLY A 7 -79.87 -5.48 9.31
C GLY A 7 -78.63 -5.63 8.38
N GLY A 8 -78.31 -6.78 7.76
CA GLY A 8 -78.95 -8.11 7.64
C GLY A 8 -79.64 -8.35 6.27
N PRO A 9 -79.88 -9.60 5.81
CA PRO A 9 -79.45 -10.91 6.35
C PRO A 9 -79.07 -12.04 5.33
N ARG A 10 -78.23 -13.03 5.78
CA ARG A 10 -78.19 -14.47 5.33
C ARG A 10 -77.72 -14.79 3.87
N PRO A 11 -77.49 -16.08 3.50
CA PRO A 11 -76.76 -17.20 4.14
C PRO A 11 -75.73 -17.79 3.12
N ASP A 12 -75.30 -19.07 2.96
CA ASP A 12 -75.32 -20.39 3.65
C ASP A 12 -74.11 -21.24 3.11
N ARG A 13 -73.74 -22.36 3.78
CA ARG A 13 -72.91 -23.53 3.30
C ARG A 13 -71.42 -23.27 3.00
N ARG A 14 -70.46 -23.91 3.70
CA ARG A 14 -70.08 -25.35 3.80
C ARG A 14 -69.35 -25.93 2.57
N GLY A 15 -68.01 -25.93 2.65
CA GLY A 15 -67.22 -27.18 2.67
C GLY A 15 -66.60 -27.73 1.37
N CYS A 16 -65.63 -28.63 1.58
CA CYS A 16 -64.91 -29.47 0.60
C CYS A 16 -63.93 -28.74 -0.36
N HIS A 17 -62.71 -29.23 -0.63
CA HIS A 17 -62.00 -30.40 -0.08
C HIS A 17 -60.50 -30.11 0.14
N ALA A 18 -59.94 -30.80 1.14
CA ALA A 18 -58.51 -30.96 1.36
C ALA A 18 -57.80 -31.73 0.24
N ARG A 19 -56.48 -31.51 0.10
CA ARG A 19 -55.48 -32.57 0.30
C ARG A 19 -54.06 -32.02 0.47
N GLN A 20 -53.16 -32.92 0.89
CA GLN A 20 -51.81 -32.61 1.37
C GLN A 20 -50.79 -32.40 0.24
N SER A 21 -49.74 -31.69 0.59
CA SER A 21 -48.40 -31.63 -0.02
C SER A 21 -47.97 -32.84 -0.87
N GLN A 22 -47.42 -32.54 -2.04
CA GLN A 22 -46.16 -33.13 -2.48
C GLN A 22 -45.14 -32.01 -2.66
N ALA A 23 -43.90 -32.24 -2.22
CA ALA A 23 -42.80 -31.32 -2.50
C ALA A 23 -42.27 -31.61 -3.91
N LEU A 24 -42.09 -30.56 -4.71
CA LEU A 24 -41.32 -30.60 -5.94
C LEU A 24 -40.27 -29.49 -5.89
N ASP A 25 -39.14 -29.79 -6.52
CA ASP A 25 -37.86 -29.13 -6.33
C ASP A 25 -37.92 -27.62 -6.67
N ALA A 26 -37.66 -26.76 -5.68
CA ALA A 26 -37.68 -25.32 -5.82
C ALA A 26 -36.33 -24.83 -6.36
N GLY A 27 -36.15 -24.99 -7.67
CA GLY A 27 -34.91 -24.62 -8.37
C GLY A 27 -34.42 -23.19 -8.07
N GLN A 28 -33.10 -23.02 -8.03
CA GLN A 28 -32.46 -21.76 -7.66
C GLN A 28 -32.96 -20.57 -8.51
N PRO A 29 -33.17 -19.38 -7.91
CA PRO A 29 -33.57 -18.19 -8.67
C PRO A 29 -32.44 -17.77 -9.62
N ARG A 30 -32.75 -17.73 -10.93
CA ARG A 30 -31.81 -17.26 -11.95
C ARG A 30 -31.47 -15.79 -11.69
N ARG A 31 -30.17 -15.47 -11.60
CA ARG A 31 -29.69 -14.10 -11.35
C ARG A 31 -29.59 -13.34 -12.66
N GLN A 32 -30.42 -12.32 -12.82
CA GLN A 32 -30.53 -11.47 -14.01
C GLN A 32 -29.49 -10.34 -13.97
N CYS A 33 -28.97 -9.92 -15.13
CA CYS A 33 -28.07 -8.76 -15.25
C CYS A 33 -28.84 -7.42 -15.10
N VAL A 34 -29.25 -7.07 -13.87
CA VAL A 34 -30.01 -5.83 -13.57
C VAL A 34 -29.09 -4.71 -13.07
N ARG A 35 -28.90 -3.69 -13.92
CA ARG A 35 -28.49 -2.26 -13.73
C ARG A 35 -27.60 -1.75 -12.57
N GLY A 36 -27.17 -2.54 -11.59
CA GLY A 36 -26.13 -2.20 -10.62
C GLY A 36 -24.79 -2.81 -11.02
N ALA A 37 -23.75 -1.97 -11.19
CA ALA A 37 -22.31 -2.26 -11.24
C ALA A 37 -21.72 -3.35 -12.18
N ILE A 38 -22.49 -4.34 -12.66
CA ILE A 38 -21.98 -5.48 -13.43
C ILE A 38 -21.48 -5.01 -14.79
N ALA A 39 -20.17 -4.86 -14.90
CA ALA A 39 -19.48 -4.63 -16.15
C ALA A 39 -19.36 -5.96 -16.95
N GLY A 40 -19.38 -5.86 -18.28
CA GLY A 40 -19.42 -7.04 -19.17
C GLY A 40 -18.05 -7.57 -19.61
N ILE A 41 -17.82 -8.87 -19.46
CA ILE A 41 -16.75 -9.63 -20.14
C ILE A 41 -17.09 -9.71 -21.65
N GLY A 42 -16.11 -9.48 -22.53
CA GLY A 42 -16.34 -9.39 -23.97
C GLY A 42 -16.30 -10.74 -24.70
N ASP A 43 -17.36 -11.10 -25.44
CA ASP A 43 -17.31 -12.25 -26.35
C ASP A 43 -16.61 -11.90 -27.68
N LEU A 44 -15.45 -12.51 -27.91
CA LEU A 44 -14.48 -12.07 -28.93
C LEU A 44 -14.88 -12.37 -30.40
N ARG A 45 -16.15 -12.70 -30.69
CA ARG A 45 -16.58 -13.20 -32.03
C ARG A 45 -17.83 -12.54 -32.66
N ARG A 46 -18.16 -11.28 -32.35
CA ARG A 46 -18.79 -10.33 -33.32
C ARG A 46 -18.71 -8.86 -32.85
N ARG A 47 -18.80 -7.92 -33.79
CA ARG A 47 -18.82 -6.47 -33.52
C ARG A 47 -20.26 -5.98 -33.25
N LYS A 48 -20.52 -5.29 -32.12
CA LYS A 48 -21.15 -3.92 -32.04
C LYS A 48 -21.57 -3.47 -30.61
N ARG A 49 -20.61 -2.93 -29.83
CA ARG A 49 -20.80 -1.98 -28.69
C ARG A 49 -21.94 -2.26 -27.67
N PRO A 50 -21.62 -2.77 -26.47
CA PRO A 50 -22.51 -2.70 -25.31
C PRO A 50 -22.60 -1.29 -24.74
N VAL A 51 -23.77 -0.89 -24.25
CA VAL A 51 -23.93 0.34 -23.45
C VAL A 51 -23.75 0.02 -21.97
N VAL A 52 -22.79 0.67 -21.32
CA VAL A 52 -22.77 0.80 -19.85
C VAL A 52 -23.07 2.25 -19.52
N THR A 53 -24.26 2.52 -19.01
CA THR A 53 -24.61 3.81 -18.41
C THR A 53 -23.85 4.01 -17.10
N SER A 54 -23.45 5.24 -16.80
CA SER A 54 -22.74 5.62 -15.57
C SER A 54 -23.64 5.53 -14.33
N GLY A 55 -23.95 4.31 -13.90
CA GLY A 55 -24.46 4.03 -12.56
C GLY A 55 -23.33 4.02 -11.54
N GLU A 56 -23.67 4.29 -10.28
CA GLU A 56 -22.74 4.13 -9.17
C GLU A 56 -22.39 2.65 -9.00
N VAL A 57 -21.13 2.36 -8.68
CA VAL A 57 -20.69 0.99 -8.35
C VAL A 57 -21.00 0.72 -6.89
N ASP A 58 -21.74 -0.36 -6.63
CA ASP A 58 -22.02 -0.82 -5.29
C ASP A 58 -20.70 -1.23 -4.60
N ARG A 59 -20.53 -0.85 -3.33
CA ARG A 59 -19.42 -1.31 -2.50
C ARG A 59 -19.40 -2.83 -2.35
N ALA A 60 -20.54 -3.51 -2.52
CA ALA A 60 -20.63 -4.97 -2.55
C ALA A 60 -20.06 -5.64 -3.82
N ASP A 61 -19.73 -4.86 -4.86
CA ASP A 61 -19.05 -5.33 -6.09
C ASP A 61 -17.56 -4.99 -6.11
N VAL A 62 -17.02 -4.31 -5.08
CA VAL A 62 -15.58 -4.02 -4.94
C VAL A 62 -15.04 -4.65 -3.65
N VAL A 63 -14.25 -5.71 -3.78
CA VAL A 63 -13.66 -6.44 -2.64
C VAL A 63 -12.15 -6.48 -2.81
N ASP A 64 -11.41 -6.11 -1.75
CA ASP A 64 -9.96 -5.96 -1.73
C ASP A 64 -9.38 -5.11 -2.87
N GLY A 65 -10.19 -4.19 -3.43
CA GLY A 65 -9.82 -3.38 -4.61
C GLY A 65 -9.80 -4.17 -5.92
N ARG A 66 -10.59 -5.25 -6.04
CA ARG A 66 -10.97 -5.87 -7.31
C ARG A 66 -12.45 -5.62 -7.57
N LEU A 67 -12.84 -5.38 -8.82
CA LEU A 67 -14.23 -5.25 -9.24
C LEU A 67 -14.79 -6.60 -9.67
N ARG A 68 -16.01 -6.92 -9.26
CA ARG A 68 -16.77 -8.07 -9.78
C ARG A 68 -17.36 -7.74 -11.15
N VAL A 69 -17.04 -8.56 -12.15
CA VAL A 69 -17.40 -8.38 -13.56
C VAL A 69 -18.04 -9.68 -14.04
N ALA A 70 -19.04 -9.62 -14.91
CA ALA A 70 -19.79 -10.80 -15.35
C ALA A 70 -19.83 -10.97 -16.86
N ARG A 71 -19.99 -12.23 -17.29
CA ARG A 71 -20.41 -12.58 -18.65
C ARG A 71 -21.93 -12.75 -18.65
N CYS A 72 -22.64 -11.86 -19.35
CA CYS A 72 -24.09 -11.98 -19.57
C CYS A 72 -24.36 -12.60 -20.95
N ARG A 73 -25.37 -13.49 -21.04
CA ARG A 73 -25.85 -14.09 -22.30
C ARG A 73 -27.21 -13.48 -22.68
N GLY A 74 -27.29 -12.95 -23.89
CA GLY A 74 -28.50 -12.33 -24.45
C GLY A 74 -28.19 -11.60 -25.76
N GLN A 75 -29.22 -11.14 -26.48
CA GLN A 75 -29.01 -10.26 -27.64
C GLN A 75 -28.88 -8.79 -27.20
N GLU A 76 -27.87 -8.09 -27.71
CA GLU A 76 -27.79 -6.63 -27.63
C GLU A 76 -28.87 -6.02 -28.56
N SER A 77 -29.99 -5.58 -27.99
CA SER A 77 -31.07 -4.87 -28.70
C SER A 77 -31.07 -3.38 -28.36
N PHE A 78 -31.31 -2.53 -29.37
CA PHE A 78 -31.55 -1.10 -29.17
C PHE A 78 -33.03 -0.90 -28.76
N GLY A 79 -33.32 -1.06 -27.48
CA GLY A 79 -34.67 -0.96 -26.92
C GLY A 79 -35.27 0.45 -27.01
N ILE A 80 -36.38 0.58 -27.73
CA ILE A 80 -37.34 1.68 -27.56
C ILE A 80 -38.18 1.36 -26.30
N PRO A 81 -38.57 2.34 -25.46
CA PRO A 81 -39.35 2.04 -24.26
C PRO A 81 -40.71 1.41 -24.58
N GLY A 82 -40.99 0.23 -24.03
CA GLY A 82 -42.30 -0.43 -24.10
C GLY A 82 -42.33 -1.89 -24.59
N ASP A 83 -41.16 -2.53 -24.80
CA ASP A 83 -41.08 -3.92 -25.26
C ASP A 83 -40.57 -4.86 -24.14
N ASP A 84 -41.36 -5.88 -23.79
CA ASP A 84 -41.03 -6.87 -22.74
C ASP A 84 -40.02 -7.90 -23.28
N GLN A 85 -38.73 -7.56 -23.23
CA GLN A 85 -37.63 -8.45 -23.66
C GLN A 85 -36.95 -9.17 -22.49
N ASP A 86 -36.56 -10.43 -22.73
CA ASP A 86 -35.90 -11.29 -21.74
C ASP A 86 -34.60 -10.65 -21.20
N PRO A 87 -34.43 -10.53 -19.88
CA PRO A 87 -33.22 -9.96 -19.28
C PRO A 87 -32.03 -10.92 -19.45
N ALA A 88 -30.87 -10.38 -19.84
CA ALA A 88 -29.67 -11.18 -20.05
C ALA A 88 -29.27 -11.95 -18.78
N GLU A 89 -28.96 -13.25 -18.96
CA GLU A 89 -28.64 -14.16 -17.86
C GLU A 89 -27.14 -14.13 -17.56
N ILE A 90 -26.75 -14.17 -16.28
CA ILE A 90 -25.35 -14.30 -15.88
C ILE A 90 -24.87 -15.74 -16.14
N GLU A 91 -23.88 -15.91 -17.01
CA GLU A 91 -23.19 -17.19 -17.21
C GLU A 91 -22.06 -17.39 -16.19
N GLU A 92 -21.29 -16.33 -15.93
CA GLU A 92 -20.03 -16.38 -15.17
C GLU A 92 -19.76 -15.03 -14.50
N THR A 93 -19.07 -15.05 -13.35
CA THR A 93 -18.56 -13.86 -12.66
C THR A 93 -17.09 -14.03 -12.30
N THR A 94 -16.27 -13.03 -12.58
CA THR A 94 -14.85 -12.97 -12.21
C THR A 94 -14.52 -11.70 -11.42
N TRP A 95 -13.31 -11.61 -10.89
CA TRP A 95 -12.79 -10.44 -10.19
C TRP A 95 -11.62 -9.84 -10.97
N VAL A 96 -11.73 -8.57 -11.34
CA VAL A 96 -10.73 -7.87 -12.18
C VAL A 96 -10.04 -6.71 -11.44
N THR A 97 -8.88 -6.36 -11.96
CA THR A 97 -8.03 -5.22 -11.65
C THR A 97 -8.06 -4.22 -12.82
N ALA A 98 -7.24 -3.16 -12.75
CA ALA A 98 -7.08 -2.24 -13.89
C ALA A 98 -6.33 -2.81 -15.11
N GLU A 99 -5.62 -3.94 -14.97
CA GLU A 99 -4.72 -4.46 -16.02
C GLU A 99 -5.31 -5.65 -16.79
N ASP A 100 -6.48 -6.18 -16.37
CA ASP A 100 -7.21 -7.25 -17.06
C ASP A 100 -7.97 -6.70 -18.31
N ASP A 101 -7.34 -5.81 -19.07
CA ASP A 101 -7.91 -5.05 -20.19
C ASP A 101 -8.35 -5.95 -21.37
N ASP A 102 -7.73 -7.13 -21.50
CA ASP A 102 -7.95 -8.09 -22.58
C ASP A 102 -9.28 -8.86 -22.45
N VAL A 103 -9.67 -9.24 -21.23
CA VAL A 103 -10.96 -9.90 -20.94
C VAL A 103 -12.15 -8.92 -20.88
N LEU A 104 -11.87 -7.62 -20.70
CA LEU A 104 -12.90 -6.60 -20.53
C LEU A 104 -13.49 -6.08 -21.86
N SER A 105 -14.82 -5.96 -21.92
CA SER A 105 -15.48 -5.20 -22.99
C SER A 105 -15.06 -3.72 -22.92
N ALA A 106 -15.08 -3.01 -24.05
CA ALA A 106 -14.64 -1.62 -24.12
C ALA A 106 -15.38 -0.68 -23.12
N SER A 107 -16.64 -0.99 -22.84
CA SER A 107 -17.47 -0.24 -21.88
C SER A 107 -17.14 -0.61 -20.42
N ALA A 108 -16.72 -1.86 -20.16
CA ALA A 108 -16.21 -2.28 -18.87
C ALA A 108 -14.84 -1.65 -18.57
N ARG A 109 -13.94 -1.55 -19.57
CA ARG A 109 -12.64 -0.88 -19.45
C ARG A 109 -12.75 0.58 -19.03
N GLY A 110 -13.69 1.33 -19.63
CA GLY A 110 -13.94 2.72 -19.23
C GLY A 110 -14.36 2.87 -17.77
N VAL A 111 -15.17 1.94 -17.25
CA VAL A 111 -15.57 1.90 -15.83
C VAL A 111 -14.39 1.51 -14.93
N VAL A 112 -13.66 0.45 -15.28
CA VAL A 112 -12.50 -0.05 -14.53
C VAL A 112 -11.38 1.01 -14.45
N ALA A 113 -11.05 1.68 -15.55
CA ALA A 113 -10.09 2.78 -15.57
C ALA A 113 -10.55 3.96 -14.68
N THR A 114 -11.82 4.38 -14.82
CA THR A 114 -12.40 5.46 -13.99
C THR A 114 -12.35 5.13 -12.48
N LEU A 115 -12.42 3.86 -12.11
CA LEU A 115 -12.35 3.41 -10.72
C LEU A 115 -10.90 3.21 -10.25
N ALA A 116 -9.99 2.82 -11.13
CA ALA A 116 -8.56 2.75 -10.84
C ALA A 116 -7.96 4.15 -10.62
N ASP A 117 -8.35 5.13 -11.44
CA ASP A 117 -7.95 6.54 -11.29
C ASP A 117 -8.59 7.21 -10.07
N LYS A 118 -9.64 6.61 -9.50
CA LYS A 118 -10.24 6.95 -8.19
C LYS A 118 -9.73 6.06 -7.04
N GLY A 119 -8.63 5.32 -7.25
CA GLY A 119 -8.03 4.43 -6.23
C GLY A 119 -8.93 3.29 -5.73
N THR A 120 -10.10 3.08 -6.35
CA THR A 120 -11.15 2.14 -5.92
C THR A 120 -10.87 0.72 -6.41
N ILE A 121 -10.20 0.58 -7.56
CA ILE A 121 -9.68 -0.70 -8.07
C ILE A 121 -8.15 -0.62 -8.09
N ARG A 122 -7.48 -1.67 -7.61
CA ARG A 122 -6.02 -1.81 -7.74
C ARG A 122 -5.67 -2.02 -9.21
N ARG A 123 -4.59 -1.37 -9.64
CA ARG A 123 -3.83 -1.87 -10.80
C ARG A 123 -3.15 -3.18 -10.40
N ASN A 124 -3.08 -4.17 -11.29
CA ASN A 124 -2.36 -5.42 -11.03
C ASN A 124 -0.86 -5.13 -11.03
N ARG A 125 -0.33 -4.74 -9.87
CA ARG A 125 1.09 -4.46 -9.75
C ARG A 125 1.86 -5.73 -10.07
N PRO A 126 2.86 -5.68 -10.96
CA PRO A 126 3.70 -6.84 -11.22
C PRO A 126 4.36 -7.28 -9.92
N ARG A 127 4.77 -8.55 -9.85
CA ARG A 127 5.44 -9.07 -8.66
C ARG A 127 6.72 -8.26 -8.44
N PRO A 128 6.97 -7.75 -7.22
CA PRO A 128 8.25 -7.12 -6.94
C PRO A 128 9.40 -8.11 -7.16
N HIS A 129 10.47 -7.62 -7.78
CA HIS A 129 11.74 -8.32 -8.01
C HIS A 129 12.93 -7.58 -7.37
N ALA A 130 12.73 -6.32 -6.97
CA ALA A 130 13.71 -5.55 -6.21
C ALA A 130 13.09 -4.91 -4.95
N VAL A 131 13.89 -4.80 -3.89
CA VAL A 131 13.53 -4.11 -2.64
C VAL A 131 14.64 -3.16 -2.23
N LEU A 132 14.37 -1.86 -2.28
CA LEU A 132 15.27 -0.83 -1.80
C LEU A 132 14.81 -0.40 -0.39
N PHE A 133 15.75 -0.18 0.53
CA PHE A 133 15.47 0.16 1.93
C PHE A 133 16.08 1.52 2.31
N ASP A 134 15.42 2.28 3.19
CA ASP A 134 16.15 3.23 4.04
C ASP A 134 16.94 2.49 5.15
N LEU A 135 17.90 3.17 5.77
CA LEU A 135 18.70 2.66 6.88
C LEU A 135 18.12 3.06 8.26
N ASP A 136 17.88 4.34 8.48
CA ASP A 136 17.83 4.98 9.78
C ASP A 136 16.40 4.94 10.34
N ASP A 137 16.22 4.27 11.47
CA ASP A 137 14.92 3.88 12.06
C ASP A 137 14.02 3.01 11.14
N THR A 138 14.50 2.64 9.95
CA THR A 138 13.94 1.61 9.05
C THR A 138 14.59 0.22 9.19
N LEU A 139 15.93 0.14 9.18
CA LEU A 139 16.71 -1.10 9.38
C LEU A 139 17.48 -1.11 10.71
N VAL A 140 17.87 0.06 11.21
CA VAL A 140 18.66 0.21 12.45
C VAL A 140 18.07 1.31 13.33
N HIS A 141 18.06 1.11 14.64
CA HIS A 141 17.62 2.12 15.59
C HIS A 141 18.61 3.28 15.64
N THR A 142 18.19 4.45 15.14
CA THR A 142 19.02 5.66 15.05
C THR A 142 18.58 6.69 16.08
N ARG A 143 17.33 7.19 15.99
CA ARG A 143 16.76 8.23 16.86
C ARG A 143 16.91 7.88 18.34
N VAL A 144 16.43 6.70 18.75
CA VAL A 144 16.45 6.26 20.16
C VAL A 144 17.86 6.00 20.72
N VAL A 145 18.87 5.84 19.85
CA VAL A 145 20.28 5.69 20.24
C VAL A 145 20.96 7.06 20.28
N LYS A 146 20.77 7.89 19.26
CA LYS A 146 21.42 9.19 19.14
C LYS A 146 20.81 10.27 20.03
N TRP A 147 19.53 10.16 20.40
CA TRP A 147 18.95 11.00 21.45
C TRP A 147 19.64 10.77 22.80
N LYS A 148 19.89 9.51 23.18
CA LYS A 148 20.66 9.15 24.39
C LYS A 148 22.12 9.61 24.31
N HIS A 149 22.73 9.53 23.12
CA HIS A 149 24.07 10.06 22.85
C HIS A 149 24.11 11.58 23.08
N HIS A 150 23.18 12.34 22.49
CA HIS A 150 23.11 13.79 22.68
C HIS A 150 22.80 14.19 24.13
N GLN A 151 21.91 13.47 24.81
CA GLN A 151 21.66 13.64 26.25
C GLN A 151 22.91 13.43 27.09
N GLU A 152 23.65 12.34 26.89
CA GLU A 152 24.87 12.08 27.68
C GLU A 152 25.95 13.12 27.39
N VAL A 153 26.14 13.55 26.14
CA VAL A 153 27.10 14.63 25.82
C VAL A 153 26.68 15.94 26.51
N ALA A 154 25.42 16.33 26.38
CA ALA A 154 24.89 17.57 26.96
C ALA A 154 25.07 17.60 28.49
N ARG A 155 24.74 16.48 29.15
CA ARG A 155 24.85 16.29 30.59
C ARG A 155 26.31 16.25 31.07
N ARG A 156 27.18 15.51 30.36
CA ARG A 156 28.58 15.24 30.75
C ARG A 156 29.52 16.42 30.53
N PHE A 157 29.36 17.15 29.42
CA PHE A 157 30.29 18.21 29.03
C PHE A 157 29.77 19.62 29.37
N TYR A 158 28.45 19.82 29.39
CA TYR A 158 27.84 21.16 29.56
C TYR A 158 26.85 21.28 30.73
N GLY A 159 26.58 20.19 31.46
CA GLY A 159 25.62 20.18 32.57
C GLY A 159 24.17 20.43 32.12
N ILE A 160 23.83 20.08 30.88
CA ILE A 160 22.51 20.28 30.28
C ILE A 160 21.75 18.94 30.26
N ASP A 161 20.69 18.84 31.05
CA ASP A 161 19.70 17.77 30.90
C ASP A 161 18.75 18.10 29.71
N LEU A 162 18.82 17.30 28.65
CA LEU A 162 18.01 17.46 27.43
C LEU A 162 16.70 16.66 27.50
N THR A 163 15.59 17.33 27.22
CA THR A 163 14.28 16.70 27.05
C THR A 163 14.11 16.07 25.67
N GLU A 164 13.24 15.06 25.56
CA GLU A 164 12.84 14.48 24.26
C GLU A 164 12.16 15.51 23.35
N ALA A 165 11.52 16.54 23.91
CA ALA A 165 10.93 17.64 23.14
C ALA A 165 12.00 18.53 22.49
N GLU A 166 13.07 18.91 23.21
CA GLU A 166 14.20 19.64 22.64
C GLU A 166 14.93 18.84 21.56
N LEU A 167 15.05 17.53 21.76
CA LEU A 167 15.62 16.60 20.79
C LEU A 167 14.76 16.49 19.52
N ALA A 168 13.45 16.32 19.67
CA ALA A 168 12.50 16.25 18.55
C ALA A 168 12.47 17.54 17.74
N GLU A 169 12.46 18.71 18.38
CA GLU A 169 12.44 20.02 17.69
C GLU A 169 13.78 20.36 17.02
N ALA A 170 14.88 19.70 17.39
CA ALA A 170 16.19 19.82 16.75
C ALA A 170 16.47 18.72 15.70
N TRP A 171 15.65 17.67 15.65
CA TRP A 171 15.88 16.52 14.78
C TRP A 171 15.72 16.89 13.30
N GLY A 172 16.56 16.34 12.43
CA GLY A 172 16.60 16.67 11.00
C GLY A 172 17.26 18.02 10.65
N MET A 173 17.73 18.80 11.64
CA MET A 173 18.60 19.95 11.37
C MET A 173 19.99 19.50 10.88
N PRO A 174 20.72 20.32 10.10
CA PRO A 174 22.13 20.10 9.82
C PRO A 174 22.91 19.91 11.13
N PHE A 175 23.83 18.94 11.17
CA PHE A 175 24.45 18.46 12.41
C PHE A 175 25.02 19.59 13.31
N ASP A 176 25.73 20.55 12.72
CA ASP A 176 26.30 21.68 13.48
C ASP A 176 25.21 22.58 14.08
N SER A 177 24.13 22.84 13.35
CA SER A 177 22.97 23.59 13.85
C SER A 177 22.24 22.83 14.95
N MET A 178 22.12 21.50 14.81
CA MET A 178 21.53 20.63 15.82
C MET A 178 22.33 20.66 17.13
N ILE A 179 23.66 20.44 17.09
CA ILE A 179 24.48 20.45 18.31
C ILE A 179 24.63 21.86 18.91
N ALA A 180 24.72 22.91 18.10
CA ALA A 180 24.70 24.29 18.57
C ALA A 180 23.42 24.63 19.33
N ARG A 181 22.27 24.14 18.85
CA ARG A 181 20.98 24.29 19.54
C ARG A 181 20.93 23.46 20.83
N LEU A 182 21.17 22.15 20.74
CA LEU A 182 21.04 21.22 21.86
C LEU A 182 22.01 21.53 23.01
N TYR A 183 23.26 21.86 22.69
CA TYR A 183 24.28 22.21 23.67
C TYR A 183 24.28 23.72 23.99
N ARG A 184 23.27 24.46 23.52
CA ARG A 184 22.99 25.87 23.85
C ARG A 184 24.19 26.81 23.60
N ASN A 185 25.01 26.51 22.59
CA ASN A 185 26.30 27.16 22.28
C ASN A 185 27.27 27.28 23.47
N SER A 186 27.31 26.26 24.34
CA SER A 186 28.11 26.26 25.57
C SER A 186 29.63 26.13 25.33
N ALA A 187 30.05 25.79 24.10
CA ALA A 187 31.43 25.78 23.63
C ALA A 187 31.50 26.13 22.13
N PRO A 188 32.69 26.40 21.55
CA PRO A 188 32.87 26.54 20.09
C PRO A 188 32.42 25.28 19.33
N ILE A 189 31.99 25.43 18.08
CA ILE A 189 31.38 24.33 17.31
C ILE A 189 32.30 23.11 17.15
N ASP A 190 33.59 23.32 16.91
CA ASP A 190 34.57 22.23 16.80
C ASP A 190 34.78 21.49 18.13
N THR A 191 34.68 22.20 19.26
CA THR A 191 34.69 21.60 20.61
C THR A 191 33.42 20.77 20.83
N MET A 192 32.25 21.32 20.51
CA MET A 192 30.97 20.60 20.60
C MET A 192 30.93 19.35 19.71
N ARG A 193 31.57 19.40 18.54
CA ARG A 193 31.76 18.26 17.65
C ARG A 193 32.72 17.22 18.25
N ALA A 194 33.87 17.66 18.77
CA ALA A 194 34.87 16.78 19.39
C ALA A 194 34.33 16.07 20.65
N ASP A 195 33.64 16.79 21.53
CA ASP A 195 33.02 16.24 22.74
C ASP A 195 31.95 15.20 22.37
N ASN A 196 31.11 15.49 21.36
CA ASN A 196 30.13 14.52 20.83
C ASN A 196 30.82 13.26 20.27
N GLN A 197 31.85 13.43 19.45
CA GLN A 197 32.60 12.33 18.86
C GLN A 197 33.35 11.49 19.90
N SER A 198 33.83 12.11 21.00
CA SER A 198 34.66 11.47 22.03
C SER A 198 34.01 10.28 22.75
N ILE A 199 32.67 10.19 22.72
CA ILE A 199 31.89 9.09 23.30
C ILE A 199 30.98 8.39 22.28
N ALA A 200 31.13 8.69 20.98
CA ALA A 200 30.22 8.16 19.95
C ALA A 200 30.26 6.62 19.82
N SER A 201 31.37 5.99 20.21
CA SER A 201 31.54 4.53 20.31
C SER A 201 30.63 3.87 21.34
N ASP A 202 30.15 4.62 22.32
CA ASP A 202 29.29 4.09 23.39
C ASP A 202 27.81 4.05 22.92
N PHE A 203 27.52 4.71 21.78
CA PHE A 203 26.20 4.88 21.18
C PHE A 203 26.18 4.44 19.71
N HIS A 204 26.67 3.22 19.45
CA HIS A 204 26.50 2.54 18.16
C HIS A 204 25.02 2.22 17.89
N LYS A 205 24.55 2.39 16.65
CA LYS A 205 23.20 1.97 16.23
C LYS A 205 23.02 0.46 16.40
N THR A 206 21.83 0.02 16.77
CA THR A 206 21.48 -1.41 16.89
C THR A 206 20.55 -1.83 15.75
N GLU A 207 20.54 -3.10 15.39
CA GLU A 207 19.54 -3.68 14.47
C GLU A 207 18.12 -3.38 14.98
N ILE A 208 17.18 -3.07 14.07
CA ILE A 208 15.74 -3.22 14.36
C ILE A 208 15.42 -4.71 14.30
N HIS A 209 14.98 -5.29 15.41
CA HIS A 209 14.89 -6.74 15.60
C HIS A 209 14.30 -7.49 14.40
N GLY A 210 15.17 -8.24 13.69
CA GLY A 210 14.81 -9.07 12.53
C GLY A 210 15.12 -8.46 11.17
N ALA A 211 15.61 -7.23 11.08
CA ALA A 211 16.03 -6.57 9.84
C ALA A 211 17.10 -7.36 9.06
N VAL A 212 18.15 -7.87 9.74
CA VAL A 212 19.20 -8.68 9.08
C VAL A 212 18.61 -9.97 8.53
N ARG A 213 17.69 -10.61 9.28
CA ARG A 213 16.99 -11.82 8.85
C ARG A 213 16.03 -11.55 7.68
N ALA A 214 15.34 -10.42 7.67
CA ALA A 214 14.44 -10.03 6.59
C ALA A 214 15.19 -9.75 5.28
N VAL A 215 16.23 -8.91 5.35
CA VAL A 215 17.09 -8.59 4.20
C VAL A 215 17.75 -9.86 3.64
N THR A 216 18.30 -10.72 4.51
CA THR A 216 18.89 -12.00 4.09
C THR A 216 17.84 -12.91 3.45
N GLY A 217 16.65 -13.03 4.05
CA GLY A 217 15.56 -13.84 3.51
C GLY A 217 15.01 -13.35 2.16
N LEU A 218 15.12 -12.07 1.84
CA LEU A 218 14.80 -11.53 0.51
C LEU A 218 15.90 -11.89 -0.51
N LEU A 219 17.17 -11.68 -0.15
CA LEU A 219 18.30 -12.06 -0.99
C LEU A 219 18.35 -13.57 -1.27
N ASP A 220 17.92 -14.41 -0.32
CA ASP A 220 17.83 -15.87 -0.48
C ASP A 220 16.64 -16.32 -1.35
N ARG A 221 15.64 -15.46 -1.53
CA ARG A 221 14.51 -15.65 -2.47
C ARG A 221 14.79 -15.07 -3.86
N GLY A 222 15.96 -14.46 -4.08
CA GLY A 222 16.36 -13.90 -5.37
C GLY A 222 15.91 -12.46 -5.63
N TYR A 223 15.49 -11.71 -4.59
CA TYR A 223 15.29 -10.27 -4.72
C TYR A 223 16.61 -9.53 -4.88
N GLU A 224 16.67 -8.56 -5.78
CA GLU A 224 17.71 -7.53 -5.75
C GLU A 224 17.47 -6.61 -4.53
N VAL A 225 18.47 -6.41 -3.68
CA VAL A 225 18.34 -5.56 -2.48
C VAL A 225 19.38 -4.46 -2.44
N GLY A 226 18.99 -3.24 -2.13
CA GLY A 226 19.89 -2.08 -1.97
C GLY A 226 19.42 -1.14 -0.86
N VAL A 227 20.28 -0.20 -0.47
CA VAL A 227 19.99 0.79 0.58
C VAL A 227 20.14 2.22 0.06
N VAL A 228 19.17 3.10 0.37
CA VAL A 228 19.12 4.52 0.01
C VAL A 228 18.87 5.34 1.28
N THR A 229 19.91 5.98 1.83
CA THR A 229 19.85 6.68 3.13
C THR A 229 20.37 8.13 3.06
N SER A 230 19.89 8.96 3.99
CA SER A 230 20.41 10.31 4.26
C SER A 230 21.71 10.30 5.09
N THR A 231 22.12 9.15 5.64
CA THR A 231 23.47 8.94 6.21
C THR A 231 24.51 8.85 5.08
N ASN A 232 25.73 9.36 5.29
CA ASN A 232 26.81 9.21 4.30
C ASN A 232 27.25 7.74 4.15
N THR A 233 27.58 7.34 2.93
CA THR A 233 27.81 5.97 2.47
C THR A 233 28.79 5.18 3.33
N ASP A 234 29.91 5.80 3.72
CA ASP A 234 30.95 5.11 4.49
C ASP A 234 30.46 4.79 5.93
N PHE A 235 29.64 5.66 6.53
CA PHE A 235 29.00 5.39 7.82
C PHE A 235 27.84 4.38 7.69
N ALA A 236 27.07 4.45 6.60
CA ALA A 236 26.00 3.51 6.30
C ALA A 236 26.55 2.08 6.17
N ASN A 237 27.63 1.89 5.39
CA ASN A 237 28.34 0.61 5.28
C ASN A 237 28.90 0.16 6.63
N ALA A 238 29.58 1.04 7.38
CA ALA A 238 30.14 0.69 8.69
C ALA A 238 29.08 0.26 9.72
N ASP A 239 27.88 0.85 9.71
CA ASP A 239 26.76 0.40 10.54
C ASP A 239 26.21 -0.96 10.07
N LEU A 240 26.01 -1.15 8.75
CA LEU A 240 25.49 -2.37 8.16
C LEU A 240 26.44 -3.57 8.37
N GLU A 241 27.72 -3.42 8.09
CA GLU A 241 28.75 -4.45 8.27
C GLU A 241 28.90 -4.85 9.74
N ARG A 242 28.98 -3.87 10.65
CA ARG A 242 29.09 -4.09 12.10
C ARG A 242 27.87 -4.83 12.68
N LEU A 243 26.69 -4.68 12.07
CA LEU A 243 25.46 -5.37 12.45
C LEU A 243 25.25 -6.70 11.71
N GLY A 244 26.17 -7.09 10.81
CA GLY A 244 26.12 -8.37 10.12
C GLY A 244 25.14 -8.44 8.94
N PHE A 245 24.74 -7.30 8.37
CA PHE A 245 24.00 -7.30 7.11
C PHE A 245 24.91 -7.82 5.97
N PRO A 246 24.37 -8.60 5.01
CA PRO A 246 25.15 -9.18 3.93
C PRO A 246 25.42 -8.18 2.80
N VAL A 247 26.10 -7.07 3.10
CA VAL A 247 26.35 -5.93 2.18
C VAL A 247 26.99 -6.36 0.86
N SER A 248 27.85 -7.38 0.87
CA SER A 248 28.48 -7.96 -0.33
C SER A 248 27.52 -8.69 -1.29
N ARG A 249 26.24 -8.87 -0.91
CA ARG A 249 25.15 -9.36 -1.76
C ARG A 249 24.21 -8.25 -2.23
N PHE A 250 24.40 -7.01 -1.77
CA PHE A 250 23.53 -5.90 -2.16
C PHE A 250 23.85 -5.42 -3.58
N LEU A 251 22.83 -4.87 -4.23
CA LEU A 251 22.96 -4.08 -5.44
C LEU A 251 23.80 -2.81 -5.19
N GLY A 252 23.76 -2.28 -3.96
CA GLY A 252 24.61 -1.19 -3.49
C GLY A 252 24.11 -0.58 -2.18
N VAL A 253 24.87 0.40 -1.67
CA VAL A 253 24.49 1.29 -0.56
C VAL A 253 24.76 2.72 -1.02
N GLN A 254 23.70 3.51 -1.14
CA GLN A 254 23.73 4.91 -1.58
C GLN A 254 23.42 5.83 -0.41
N GLY A 255 24.45 6.49 0.11
CA GLY A 255 24.29 7.57 1.08
C GLY A 255 24.09 8.94 0.44
N ALA A 256 23.86 9.95 1.27
CA ALA A 256 23.66 11.34 0.84
C ALA A 256 24.83 11.93 0.03
N ASP A 257 26.05 11.42 0.21
CA ASP A 257 27.26 11.81 -0.53
C ASP A 257 27.30 11.34 -1.99
N ARG A 258 26.38 10.46 -2.41
CA ARG A 258 26.40 9.82 -3.74
C ARG A 258 25.40 10.38 -4.75
N SER A 259 24.39 11.13 -4.31
CA SER A 259 23.40 11.73 -5.21
C SER A 259 23.27 13.24 -5.00
N ALA A 260 23.09 13.98 -6.10
CA ALA A 260 22.72 15.39 -6.08
C ALA A 260 21.23 15.61 -5.74
N PHE A 261 20.46 14.53 -5.59
CA PHE A 261 19.04 14.54 -5.22
C PHE A 261 18.83 13.81 -3.89
N HIS A 262 17.90 14.32 -3.09
CA HIS A 262 17.58 13.78 -1.77
C HIS A 262 16.07 13.70 -1.60
N LYS A 263 15.61 12.74 -0.79
CA LYS A 263 14.20 12.58 -0.41
C LYS A 263 13.66 13.94 0.09
N PRO A 264 12.47 14.41 -0.36
CA PRO A 264 11.42 13.70 -1.09
C PRO A 264 11.56 13.68 -2.63
N ASP A 265 12.68 14.08 -3.22
CA ASP A 265 12.88 14.01 -4.68
C ASP A 265 13.05 12.55 -5.14
N GLY A 266 12.18 12.08 -6.03
CA GLY A 266 12.21 10.71 -6.56
C GLY A 266 13.51 10.37 -7.31
N ARG A 267 14.22 11.37 -7.84
CA ARG A 267 15.49 11.18 -8.54
C ARG A 267 16.63 10.68 -7.64
N VAL A 268 16.40 10.61 -6.32
CA VAL A 268 17.26 9.87 -5.40
C VAL A 268 17.39 8.38 -5.78
N PHE A 269 16.45 7.82 -6.56
CA PHE A 269 16.48 6.42 -7.03
C PHE A 269 17.08 6.22 -8.43
N ASP A 270 17.44 7.28 -9.17
CA ASP A 270 17.82 7.19 -10.59
C ASP A 270 18.97 6.21 -10.85
N GLU A 271 19.99 6.16 -9.98
CA GLU A 271 21.12 5.24 -10.11
C GLU A 271 20.68 3.77 -9.94
N PHE A 272 19.93 3.46 -8.89
CA PHE A 272 19.42 2.10 -8.67
C PHE A 272 18.44 1.67 -9.75
N LEU A 273 17.56 2.56 -10.23
CA LEU A 273 16.63 2.25 -11.31
C LEU A 273 17.38 1.99 -12.64
N ALA A 274 18.47 2.71 -12.92
CA ALA A 274 19.33 2.42 -14.06
C ALA A 274 20.03 1.05 -13.94
N GLN A 275 20.50 0.69 -12.74
CA GLN A 275 21.08 -0.64 -12.47
C GLN A 275 20.03 -1.76 -12.61
N LEU A 276 18.83 -1.58 -12.06
CA LEU A 276 17.73 -2.55 -12.13
C LEU A 276 17.22 -2.75 -13.56
N ALA A 277 17.11 -1.67 -14.34
CA ALA A 277 16.73 -1.73 -15.75
C ALA A 277 17.71 -2.59 -16.59
N SER A 278 19.01 -2.61 -16.24
CA SER A 278 20.00 -3.50 -16.88
C SER A 278 19.76 -4.99 -16.63
N ARG A 279 19.00 -5.33 -15.56
CA ARG A 279 18.55 -6.68 -15.21
C ARG A 279 17.12 -6.98 -15.67
N GLY A 280 16.47 -6.02 -16.35
CA GLY A 280 15.09 -6.13 -16.82
C GLY A 280 14.01 -5.80 -15.79
N ILE A 281 14.38 -5.28 -14.61
CA ILE A 281 13.45 -4.93 -13.52
C ILE A 281 13.06 -3.45 -13.63
N GLY A 282 11.76 -3.17 -13.70
CA GLY A 282 11.22 -1.79 -13.77
C GLY A 282 10.90 -1.16 -12.41
N PRO A 283 10.59 0.16 -12.37
CA PRO A 283 10.14 0.83 -11.14
C PRO A 283 8.90 0.19 -10.53
N ALA A 284 7.94 -0.25 -11.35
CA ALA A 284 6.72 -0.92 -10.91
C ALA A 284 6.97 -2.31 -10.26
N GLU A 285 8.14 -2.91 -10.49
CA GLU A 285 8.63 -4.16 -9.89
C GLU A 285 9.61 -3.90 -8.73
N THR A 286 9.80 -2.63 -8.36
CA THR A 286 10.67 -2.20 -7.28
C THR A 286 9.82 -1.69 -6.12
N VAL A 287 10.00 -2.29 -4.94
CA VAL A 287 9.41 -1.80 -3.69
C VAL A 287 10.44 -0.97 -2.96
N TYR A 288 10.01 0.17 -2.43
CA TYR A 288 10.77 0.93 -1.45
C TYR A 288 10.22 0.73 -0.04
N VAL A 289 11.11 0.53 0.93
CA VAL A 289 10.78 0.37 2.35
C VAL A 289 11.42 1.51 3.13
N GLY A 290 10.63 2.25 3.89
CA GLY A 290 11.12 3.37 4.70
C GLY A 290 10.13 3.80 5.78
N ASP A 291 10.55 4.62 6.72
CA ASP A 291 9.80 4.97 7.92
C ASP A 291 9.30 6.43 7.97
N SER A 292 9.57 7.24 6.92
CA SER A 292 9.19 8.66 6.86
C SER A 292 8.22 9.03 5.72
N LEU A 293 7.58 10.20 5.84
CA LEU A 293 6.80 10.79 4.76
C LEU A 293 7.65 11.23 3.56
N ALA A 294 8.95 11.48 3.75
CA ALA A 294 9.86 11.84 2.66
C ALA A 294 10.25 10.61 1.82
N ASP A 295 10.43 9.46 2.47
CA ASP A 295 10.63 8.15 1.83
C ASP A 295 9.47 7.79 0.91
N ARG A 296 8.26 7.85 1.45
CA ARG A 296 7.00 7.69 0.72
C ARG A 296 6.91 8.64 -0.47
N ALA A 297 7.18 9.93 -0.28
CA ALA A 297 7.05 10.93 -1.33
C ALA A 297 8.05 10.69 -2.48
N ALA A 298 9.30 10.35 -2.17
CA ALA A 298 10.31 10.02 -3.18
C ALA A 298 9.95 8.75 -3.97
N ALA A 299 9.54 7.67 -3.29
CA ALA A 299 9.19 6.41 -3.95
C ALA A 299 8.03 6.58 -4.94
N LEU A 300 6.97 7.28 -4.54
CA LEU A 300 5.82 7.57 -5.39
C LEU A 300 6.19 8.49 -6.56
N ALA A 301 7.08 9.47 -6.34
CA ALA A 301 7.55 10.37 -7.40
C ALA A 301 8.39 9.66 -8.48
N ALA A 302 9.08 8.56 -8.13
CA ALA A 302 9.83 7.71 -9.06
C ALA A 302 9.04 6.48 -9.56
N GLY A 303 7.79 6.29 -9.13
CA GLY A 303 6.90 5.22 -9.61
C GLY A 303 7.17 3.84 -8.99
N LEU A 304 7.82 3.78 -7.82
CA LEU A 304 8.00 2.55 -7.04
C LEU A 304 6.72 2.21 -6.26
N ASP A 305 6.57 0.94 -5.88
CA ASP A 305 5.64 0.58 -4.78
C ASP A 305 6.30 0.95 -3.43
N TYR A 306 5.51 1.10 -2.37
CA TYR A 306 5.99 1.58 -1.07
C TYR A 306 5.43 0.76 0.10
N ILE A 307 6.29 0.46 1.07
CA ILE A 307 5.95 -0.15 2.36
C ILE A 307 6.46 0.77 3.46
N GLY A 308 5.56 1.17 4.37
CA GLY A 308 5.92 1.95 5.54
C GLY A 308 6.38 1.06 6.69
N ILE A 309 7.36 1.50 7.47
CA ILE A 309 7.66 0.94 8.80
C ILE A 309 7.11 1.89 9.87
N GLU A 310 6.51 1.36 10.94
CA GLU A 310 5.94 2.15 12.03
C GLU A 310 7.05 2.74 12.95
N SER A 311 7.52 3.95 12.63
CA SER A 311 8.32 4.78 13.54
C SER A 311 7.53 6.02 13.99
N ASP A 312 7.39 7.03 13.12
CA ASP A 312 6.59 8.25 13.27
C ASP A 312 5.52 8.38 12.16
N LEU A 313 5.45 7.41 11.23
CA LEU A 313 4.41 7.36 10.20
C LEU A 313 3.02 7.06 10.78
N PRO A 314 1.99 7.87 10.45
CA PRO A 314 0.60 7.48 10.66
C PRO A 314 0.29 6.16 9.95
N ARG A 315 -0.48 5.26 10.59
CA ARG A 315 -0.84 3.95 10.03
C ARG A 315 -1.67 4.03 8.73
N ASP A 316 -2.31 5.18 8.50
CA ASP A 316 -3.08 5.56 7.32
C ASP A 316 -2.27 6.37 6.29
N ALA A 317 -0.95 6.52 6.46
CA ALA A 317 -0.12 7.32 5.55
C ALA A 317 -0.10 6.81 4.10
N ALA A 318 -0.35 5.53 3.84
CA ALA A 318 -0.44 4.98 2.47
C ALA A 318 -1.59 5.65 1.68
N PRO A 319 -1.34 6.16 0.46
CA PRO A 319 -2.39 6.81 -0.34
C PRO A 319 -3.41 5.79 -0.87
N GLU A 320 -4.62 6.26 -1.17
CA GLU A 320 -5.65 5.47 -1.85
C GLU A 320 -5.13 4.87 -3.17
N GLY A 321 -5.62 3.68 -3.54
CA GLY A 321 -5.16 2.94 -4.73
C GLY A 321 -3.77 2.32 -4.66
N HIS A 322 -2.99 2.54 -3.59
CA HIS A 322 -1.68 1.90 -3.37
C HIS A 322 -1.79 0.73 -2.40
N ARG A 323 -0.67 0.04 -2.10
CA ARG A 323 -0.59 -0.83 -0.92
C ARG A 323 -0.44 0.07 0.33
N PRO A 324 -1.30 -0.05 1.35
CA PRO A 324 -0.85 -0.14 2.73
C PRO A 324 -0.34 -1.57 2.93
N PRO A 325 0.90 -1.72 3.38
CA PRO A 325 1.02 -1.82 4.83
C PRO A 325 2.02 -0.81 5.40
N VAL A 326 1.61 -0.12 6.45
CA VAL A 326 2.53 0.33 7.50
C VAL A 326 2.72 -0.87 8.42
N LEU A 327 3.87 -1.53 8.31
CA LEU A 327 4.24 -2.72 9.07
C LEU A 327 4.73 -2.33 10.45
N GLY A 328 4.48 -3.17 11.46
CA GLY A 328 4.96 -2.95 12.82
C GLY A 328 6.47 -3.14 12.95
N THR A 329 7.10 -3.81 11.97
CA THR A 329 8.55 -3.97 11.87
C THR A 329 8.95 -4.37 10.46
N VAL A 330 10.16 -4.00 10.05
CA VAL A 330 10.78 -4.47 8.79
C VAL A 330 10.92 -6.00 8.72
N ALA A 331 10.86 -6.70 9.86
CA ALA A 331 10.83 -8.16 9.92
C ALA A 331 9.59 -8.79 9.24
N GLU A 332 8.53 -8.02 9.00
CA GLU A 332 7.29 -8.46 8.33
C GLU A 332 7.35 -8.33 6.79
N VAL A 333 8.32 -7.57 6.24
CA VAL A 333 8.42 -7.31 4.78
C VAL A 333 8.46 -8.58 3.93
N PRO A 334 9.22 -9.65 4.26
CA PRO A 334 9.23 -10.87 3.46
C PRO A 334 7.88 -11.61 3.48
N ALA A 335 7.03 -11.42 4.48
CA ALA A 335 5.66 -11.94 4.46
C ALA A 335 4.73 -11.07 3.62
N ALA A 336 4.88 -9.75 3.70
CA ALA A 336 4.07 -8.77 2.95
C ALA A 336 4.32 -8.80 1.42
N LEU A 337 5.49 -9.25 0.98
CA LEU A 337 5.82 -9.44 -0.43
C LEU A 337 5.39 -10.82 -0.98
N GLY A 338 5.20 -11.81 -0.11
CA GLY A 338 4.79 -13.18 -0.47
C GLY A 338 5.96 -14.13 -0.71
N GLU A 339 5.65 -15.30 -1.26
CA GLU A 339 6.64 -16.30 -1.73
C GLU A 339 6.76 -16.23 -3.26
N HIS A 340 7.96 -16.50 -3.78
CA HIS A 340 8.29 -16.41 -5.21
C HIS A 340 7.79 -17.64 -6.00
#